data_AF-A0A965RNF7-F1
#
_entry.id   AF-A0A965RNF7-F1
#
_cell.length_a   1.000
_cell.length_b   1.000
_cell.length_c   1.000
_cell.angle_alpha   90.00
_cell.angle_beta   90.00
_cell.angle_gamma   90.00
#
_symmetry.space_group_name_H-M   'P 1'
#
loop_
_entity.id
_entity.type
_entity.pdbx_description
1 polymer ?
#
loop_
_entity_poly.entity_id
_entity_poly.type
_entity_poly.pdbx_seq_one_letter_code
_entity_poly.pdbx_strand_id
1 'polypeptide(L)' 'MTQKLSLQETYAPHNACFGCGPANSKGLRIRSFAQDAEV' A
#
# COMPACT_ATOMS: atom_id res chain seq x y z
N MET A 1 17.00 1.81 9.26
CA MET A 1 15.98 2.75 8.74
C MET A 1 14.70 1.96 8.53
N THR A 2 13.71 2.07 9.42
CA THR A 2 12.44 1.33 9.29
C THR A 2 11.49 2.13 8.40
N GLN A 3 11.17 1.62 7.21
CA GLN A 3 10.14 2.25 6.37
C GLN A 3 8.74 2.01 6.98
N LYS A 4 7.89 3.04 7.00
CA LYS A 4 6.48 2.93 7.42
C LYS A 4 5.73 2.02 6.44
N LEU A 5 4.88 1.12 6.95
CA LEU A 5 3.98 0.32 6.11
C LEU A 5 2.91 1.21 5.49
N SER A 6 2.61 0.98 4.23
CA SER A 6 1.49 1.60 3.53
C SER A 6 0.17 1.02 4.03
N LEU A 7 -0.95 1.68 3.70
CA LEU A 7 -2.28 1.15 3.95
C LEU A 7 -2.47 -0.21 3.29
N GLN A 8 -1.94 -0.40 2.09
CA GLN A 8 -2.06 -1.67 1.37
C GLN A 8 -1.24 -2.77 2.03
N GLU A 9 -0.02 -2.47 2.49
CA GLU A 9 0.80 -3.46 3.22
C GLU A 9 0.20 -3.83 4.59
N THR A 10 -0.50 -2.89 5.22
CA THR A 10 -1.12 -3.08 6.54
C THR A 10 -2.44 -3.85 6.46
N TYR A 11 -3.33 -3.46 5.54
CA TYR A 11 -4.72 -3.92 5.50
C TYR A 11 -5.03 -4.86 4.34
N ALA A 12 -4.21 -4.89 3.29
CA ALA A 12 -4.44 -5.70 2.10
C ALA A 12 -3.14 -6.31 1.52
N PRO A 13 -2.31 -7.01 2.32
CA PRO A 13 -0.97 -7.46 1.90
C PRO A 13 -0.97 -8.46 0.74
N HIS A 14 -2.08 -9.17 0.53
CA HIS A 14 -2.24 -10.17 -0.54
C HIS A 14 -3.04 -9.67 -1.75
N ASN A 15 -3.39 -8.38 -1.78
CA ASN A 15 -4.10 -7.74 -2.88
C ASN A 15 -3.23 -7.75 -4.15
N ALA A 16 -3.81 -8.19 -5.28
CA ALA A 16 -3.18 -8.24 -6.59
C ALA A 16 -3.78 -7.26 -7.63
N CYS A 17 -4.47 -6.21 -7.18
CA CYS A 17 -4.92 -5.10 -8.01
C CYS A 17 -3.76 -4.49 -8.79
N PHE A 18 -3.98 -4.22 -10.08
CA PHE A 18 -2.95 -3.64 -10.95
C PHE A 18 -2.44 -2.29 -10.42
N GLY A 19 -3.31 -1.46 -9.83
CA GLY A 19 -2.92 -0.15 -9.31
C GLY A 19 -2.14 -0.23 -8.00
N CYS A 20 -2.77 -0.70 -6.92
CA CYS A 20 -2.23 -0.59 -5.56
C CYS A 20 -1.85 -1.92 -4.91
N GLY A 21 -2.02 -3.05 -5.61
CA GLY A 21 -1.84 -4.38 -5.02
C GLY A 21 -0.38 -4.73 -4.77
N PRO A 22 0.08 -4.89 -3.50
CA PRO A 22 1.47 -5.25 -3.20
C PRO A 22 1.84 -6.65 -3.71
N ALA A 23 0.86 -7.57 -3.84
CA ALA A 23 1.10 -8.92 -4.35
C ALA A 23 1.13 -9.00 -5.89
N ASN A 24 0.79 -7.91 -6.61
CA ASN A 24 0.83 -7.93 -8.07
C ASN A 24 2.24 -7.62 -8.58
N SER A 25 2.98 -8.69 -8.91
CA SER A 25 4.33 -8.56 -9.48
C SER A 25 4.37 -7.83 -10.84
N LYS A 26 3.24 -7.69 -11.52
CA LYS A 26 3.10 -6.97 -12.80
C LYS A 26 2.37 -5.62 -12.68
N GLY A 27 1.92 -5.25 -11.49
CA GLY A 27 1.17 -4.02 -11.22
C GLY A 27 2.07 -2.81 -10.91
N LEU A 28 1.45 -1.64 -10.82
CA LEU A 28 2.09 -0.37 -10.47
C LEU A 28 2.53 -0.32 -9.00
N ARG A 29 1.82 -1.04 -8.12
CA ARG A 29 2.10 -1.14 -6.67
C ARG A 29 2.15 0.23 -5.97
N ILE A 30 1.20 1.11 -6.31
CA ILE A 30 1.03 2.42 -5.66
C ILE A 30 0.83 2.24 -4.15
N ARG A 31 1.58 2.99 -3.36
CA ARG A 31 1.54 2.95 -1.89
C ARG A 31 0.86 4.21 -1.35
N SER A 32 -0.16 4.01 -0.52
CA SER A 32 -0.86 5.09 0.19
C SER A 32 -0.40 5.13 1.65
N PHE A 33 -0.11 6.32 2.16
CA PHE A 33 0.26 6.53 3.55
C PHE A 33 -0.79 7.43 4.19
N ALA A 34 -1.26 7.05 5.38
CA ALA A 34 -2.09 7.95 6.17
C ALA A 34 -1.25 9.19 6.52
N GLN A 35 -1.66 10.34 5.97
CA GLN A 35 -1.35 11.65 6.50
C GLN A 35 -2.24 11.84 7.73
N ASP A 36 -1.70 12.36 8.82
CA ASP A 36 -2.46 12.56 10.06
C ASP A 36 -3.79 13.26 9.76
N ALA A 37 -4.86 12.75 10.36
CA ALA A 37 -6.24 13.11 10.05
C ALA A 37 -6.44 14.63 10.16
N GLU A 38 -6.51 15.31 9.03
CA GLU A 38 -7.11 16.64 8.97
C GLU A 38 -8.56 16.45 9.46
N VAL A 39 -8.89 17.07 10.60
CA VAL A 39 -10.25 17.20 11.14
C VAL A 39 -10.69 18.65 11.08
#